data_AF-A0AAW8KY81-F1
#
_entry.id   AF-A0AAW8KY81-F1
#
_cell.length_a   1.000
_cell.length_b   1.000
_cell.length_c   1.000
_cell.angle_alpha   90.00
_cell.angle_beta   90.00
_cell.angle_gamma   90.00
#
_symmetry.space_group_name_H-M   'P 1'
#
loop_
_entity.id
_entity.type
_entity.pdbx_description
1 polymer ?
#
loop_
_entity_poly.entity_id
_entity_poly.type
_entity_poly.pdbx_seq_one_letter_code
_entity_poly.pdbx_strand_id
1 'polypeptide(L)'
;FQLTSEGCQFYEQGVHILNNLDELEQSVTSNHMPQGRIRIHTSLSYWTHFLLPYISLFNECYPQIELEAHLSDEVINLVEQRIDIAIRTGPLKSSNLVARSLGSTQKHYVCSPTYIEKNGCPQHPEQLYEHQLLDVSYQRQNKTWLFKKDDQEITLAPTKILRVNHGEAI
;
A
#
# COMPACT_ATOMS: atom_id res chain seq x y z
N PHE A 1 -6.05 -31.86 -5.18
CA PHE A 1 -5.91 -31.66 -6.64
C PHE A 1 -5.12 -30.38 -6.85
N GLN A 2 -4.01 -30.45 -7.59
CA GLN A 2 -3.17 -29.29 -7.90
C GLN A 2 -3.53 -28.86 -9.34
N LEU A 3 -4.09 -27.65 -9.50
CA LEU A 3 -4.50 -27.17 -10.82
C LEU A 3 -3.27 -26.84 -11.68
N THR A 4 -3.36 -27.13 -12.97
CA THR A 4 -2.38 -26.67 -13.97
C THR A 4 -2.49 -25.15 -14.17
N SER A 5 -1.49 -24.52 -14.77
CA SER A 5 -1.49 -23.10 -15.14
C SER A 5 -2.75 -22.70 -15.92
N GLU A 6 -3.15 -23.53 -16.88
CA GLU A 6 -4.33 -23.36 -17.71
C GLU A 6 -5.61 -23.56 -16.88
N GLY A 7 -5.58 -24.46 -15.89
CA GLY A 7 -6.68 -24.69 -14.96
C GLY A 7 -6.91 -23.51 -14.01
N CYS A 8 -5.84 -22.86 -13.54
CA CYS A 8 -5.94 -21.62 -12.76
C CYS A 8 -6.56 -20.50 -13.60
N GLN A 9 -6.09 -20.30 -14.83
CA GLN A 9 -6.64 -19.30 -15.74
C GLN A 9 -8.12 -19.55 -16.07
N PHE A 10 -8.50 -20.79 -16.34
CA PHE A 10 -9.89 -21.17 -16.61
C PHE A 10 -10.78 -20.95 -15.39
N TYR A 11 -10.32 -21.36 -14.20
CA TYR A 11 -11.04 -21.15 -12.95
C TYR A 11 -11.22 -19.65 -12.65
N GLU A 12 -10.18 -18.85 -12.83
CA GLU A 12 -10.22 -17.40 -12.60
C GLU A 12 -11.18 -16.69 -13.57
N GLN A 13 -11.13 -17.04 -14.86
CA GLN A 13 -12.09 -16.53 -15.85
C GLN A 13 -13.52 -16.97 -15.52
N GLY A 14 -13.71 -18.22 -15.07
CA GLY A 14 -14.99 -18.73 -14.63
C GLY A 14 -15.54 -17.95 -13.43
N VAL A 15 -14.72 -17.72 -12.40
CA VAL A 15 -15.09 -16.91 -11.23
C VAL A 15 -15.43 -15.48 -11.63
N HIS A 16 -14.64 -14.86 -12.51
CA HIS A 16 -14.93 -13.50 -12.98
C HIS A 16 -16.24 -13.42 -13.76
N ILE A 17 -16.55 -14.40 -14.63
CA ILE A 17 -17.82 -14.43 -15.37
C ILE A 17 -19.00 -14.62 -14.42
N LEU A 18 -18.86 -15.49 -13.42
CA LEU A 18 -19.90 -15.71 -12.41
C LEU A 18 -20.12 -14.46 -11.55
N ASN A 19 -19.05 -13.81 -11.08
CA ASN A 19 -19.16 -12.55 -10.35
C ASN A 19 -19.81 -11.46 -11.18
N ASN A 20 -19.47 -11.33 -12.47
CA ASN A 20 -20.13 -10.39 -13.38
C ASN A 20 -21.62 -10.71 -13.58
N LEU A 21 -21.97 -11.99 -13.65
CA LEU A 21 -23.37 -12.42 -13.76
C LEU A 21 -24.13 -12.10 -12.48
N ASP A 22 -23.53 -12.38 -11.31
CA ASP A 22 -24.07 -12.04 -10.00
C ASP A 22 -24.24 -10.52 -9.85
N GLU A 23 -23.27 -9.71 -10.29
CA GLU A 23 -23.35 -8.24 -10.32
C GLU A 23 -24.49 -7.75 -11.23
N LEU A 24 -24.67 -8.37 -12.40
CA LEU A 24 -25.77 -8.07 -13.31
C LEU A 24 -27.13 -8.42 -12.69
N GLU A 25 -27.25 -9.59 -12.05
CA GLU A 25 -28.48 -10.00 -11.35
C GLU A 25 -28.77 -9.09 -10.14
N GLN A 26 -27.73 -8.68 -9.40
CA GLN A 26 -27.80 -7.72 -8.31
C GLN A 26 -28.21 -6.32 -8.81
N SER A 27 -27.78 -5.91 -10.00
CA SER A 27 -28.15 -4.60 -10.59
C SER A 27 -29.64 -4.48 -10.90
N VAL A 28 -30.34 -5.61 -11.09
CA VAL A 28 -31.78 -5.69 -11.35
C VAL A 28 -32.60 -5.73 -10.04
N THR A 29 -31.98 -6.04 -8.90
CA THR A 29 -32.64 -6.12 -7.59
C THR A 29 -32.16 -5.01 -6.66
N SER A 30 -32.99 -3.96 -6.50
CA SER A 30 -32.70 -2.73 -5.77
C SER A 30 -32.51 -2.85 -4.24
N ASN A 31 -32.29 -4.05 -3.68
CA ASN A 31 -32.25 -4.29 -2.23
C ASN A 31 -31.27 -5.39 -1.75
N HIS A 32 -30.34 -5.88 -2.59
CA HIS A 32 -29.36 -6.85 -2.09
C HIS A 32 -28.22 -6.15 -1.34
N MET A 33 -28.05 -6.52 -0.07
CA MET A 33 -26.86 -6.13 0.69
C MET A 33 -25.63 -6.83 0.11
N PRO A 34 -24.50 -6.13 -0.08
CA PRO A 34 -23.24 -6.74 -0.48
C PRO A 34 -22.84 -7.90 0.45
N GLN A 35 -22.40 -9.02 -0.14
CA GLN A 35 -22.03 -10.23 0.58
C GLN A 35 -20.85 -10.95 -0.07
N GLY A 36 -20.19 -11.83 0.68
CA GLY A 36 -19.08 -12.65 0.19
C GLY A 36 -17.72 -12.21 0.72
N ARG A 37 -16.65 -12.80 0.22
CA ARG A 37 -15.29 -12.51 0.68
C ARG A 37 -14.62 -11.46 -0.18
N ILE A 38 -13.97 -10.49 0.47
CA ILE A 38 -13.11 -9.50 -0.18
C ILE A 38 -11.69 -9.64 0.36
N ARG A 39 -10.72 -9.87 -0.53
CA ARG A 39 -9.29 -9.89 -0.24
C ARG A 39 -8.65 -8.56 -0.58
N ILE A 40 -8.10 -7.89 0.43
CA ILE A 40 -7.38 -6.62 0.29
C ILE A 40 -5.89 -6.84 0.49
N HIS A 41 -5.06 -6.29 -0.39
CA HIS A 41 -3.63 -6.15 -0.18
C HIS A 41 -3.25 -4.69 0.05
N THR A 42 -2.57 -4.38 1.15
CA THR A 42 -2.15 -3.01 1.49
C THR A 42 -0.89 -3.00 2.34
N SER A 43 -0.23 -1.85 2.50
CA SER A 43 0.85 -1.72 3.49
C SER A 43 0.30 -1.74 4.91
N LEU A 44 1.13 -2.19 5.86
CA LEU A 44 0.80 -2.21 7.29
C LEU A 44 0.45 -0.81 7.80
N SER A 45 1.24 0.20 7.45
CA SER A 45 0.99 1.59 7.85
C SER A 45 -0.37 2.09 7.34
N TYR A 46 -0.71 1.80 6.08
CA TYR A 46 -2.00 2.26 5.54
C TYR A 46 -3.17 1.54 6.21
N TRP A 47 -3.03 0.24 6.48
CA TRP A 47 -4.02 -0.52 7.23
C TRP A 47 -4.26 0.11 8.61
N THR A 48 -3.22 0.27 9.41
CA THR A 48 -3.32 0.73 10.80
C THR A 48 -3.85 2.17 10.89
N HIS A 49 -3.37 3.08 10.05
CA HIS A 49 -3.68 4.51 10.19
C HIS A 49 -4.90 4.97 9.39
N PHE A 50 -5.29 4.26 8.32
CA PHE A 50 -6.38 4.70 7.43
C PHE A 50 -7.55 3.75 7.31
N LEU A 51 -7.34 2.43 7.33
CA LEU A 51 -8.44 1.46 7.14
C LEU A 51 -9.03 0.99 8.47
N LEU A 52 -8.17 0.56 9.39
CA LEU A 52 -8.54 -0.02 10.66
C LEU A 52 -9.56 0.83 11.46
N PRO A 53 -9.45 2.18 11.51
CA PRO A 53 -10.45 3.02 12.19
C PRO A 53 -11.88 2.91 11.64
N TYR A 54 -12.06 2.47 10.40
CA TYR A 54 -13.37 2.35 9.75
C TYR A 54 -13.87 0.91 9.65
N ILE A 55 -13.07 -0.10 10.03
CA ILE A 55 -13.46 -1.51 9.88
C ILE A 55 -14.71 -1.87 10.70
N SER A 56 -14.87 -1.31 11.91
CA SER A 56 -16.08 -1.53 12.71
C SER A 56 -17.33 -1.02 11.99
N LEU A 57 -17.28 0.22 11.50
CA LEU A 57 -18.38 0.83 10.76
C LEU A 57 -18.67 0.07 9.45
N PHE A 58 -17.62 -0.37 8.75
CA PHE A 58 -17.76 -1.18 7.54
C PHE A 58 -18.50 -2.50 7.84
N ASN A 59 -18.12 -3.20 8.91
CA ASN A 59 -18.79 -4.45 9.30
C ASN A 59 -20.24 -4.24 9.74
N GLU A 60 -20.56 -3.10 10.36
CA GLU A 60 -21.93 -2.72 10.70
C GLU A 60 -22.78 -2.45 9.45
N CYS A 61 -22.23 -1.75 8.46
CA CYS A 61 -22.92 -1.47 7.20
C CYS A 61 -23.02 -2.68 6.28
N TYR A 62 -22.04 -3.59 6.31
CA TYR A 62 -21.92 -4.74 5.40
C TYR A 62 -21.62 -6.04 6.17
N PRO A 63 -22.56 -6.51 7.01
CA PRO A 63 -22.32 -7.64 7.91
C PRO A 63 -22.13 -8.99 7.19
N GLN A 64 -22.49 -9.07 5.91
CA GLN A 64 -22.36 -10.28 5.09
C GLN A 64 -21.04 -10.33 4.30
N ILE A 65 -20.18 -9.32 4.44
CA ILE A 65 -18.84 -9.31 3.86
C ILE A 65 -17.83 -9.91 4.84
N GLU A 66 -17.06 -10.88 4.37
CA GLU A 66 -15.86 -11.37 5.05
C GLU A 66 -14.64 -10.64 4.49
N LEU A 67 -13.96 -9.83 5.32
CA LEU A 67 -12.77 -9.09 4.91
C LEU A 67 -11.49 -9.84 5.28
N GLU A 68 -10.65 -10.13 4.28
CA GLU A 68 -9.33 -10.76 4.45
C GLU A 68 -8.25 -9.77 4.02
N ALA A 69 -7.35 -9.38 4.93
CA ALA A 69 -6.33 -8.37 4.68
C ALA A 69 -4.91 -8.97 4.65
N HIS A 70 -4.21 -8.75 3.54
CA HIS A 70 -2.82 -9.11 3.31
C HIS A 70 -1.97 -7.84 3.48
N LEU A 71 -1.19 -7.79 4.56
CA LEU A 71 -0.42 -6.60 4.93
C LEU A 71 1.04 -6.76 4.51
N SER A 72 1.41 -6.14 3.39
CA SER A 72 2.77 -6.20 2.85
C SER A 72 3.06 -5.01 1.94
N ASP A 73 4.32 -4.58 1.96
CA ASP A 73 4.85 -3.56 1.06
C ASP A 73 5.40 -4.15 -0.26
N GLU A 74 5.30 -5.46 -0.43
CA GLU A 74 5.72 -6.15 -1.65
C GLU A 74 4.78 -5.86 -2.83
N VAL A 75 5.38 -5.73 -4.01
CA VAL A 75 4.63 -5.59 -5.25
C VAL A 75 4.29 -6.99 -5.78
N ILE A 76 3.15 -7.49 -5.35
CA ILE A 76 2.60 -8.77 -5.83
C ILE A 76 1.75 -8.62 -7.10
N ASN A 77 1.63 -9.72 -7.85
CA ASN A 77 0.63 -9.91 -8.90
C ASN A 77 -0.73 -10.21 -8.23
N LEU A 78 -1.70 -9.31 -8.39
CA LEU A 78 -3.01 -9.43 -7.73
C LEU A 78 -3.82 -10.62 -8.25
N VAL A 79 -3.66 -10.96 -9.53
CA VAL A 79 -4.39 -12.07 -10.16
C VAL A 79 -3.90 -13.39 -9.57
N GLU A 80 -2.59 -13.63 -9.60
CA GLU A 80 -1.97 -14.85 -9.05
C GLU A 80 -2.25 -15.03 -7.55
N GLN A 81 -2.28 -13.93 -6.79
CA GLN A 81 -2.53 -13.95 -5.34
C GLN A 81 -4.03 -13.87 -4.98
N ARG A 82 -4.92 -13.84 -5.98
CA ARG A 82 -6.39 -13.78 -5.79
C ARG A 82 -6.83 -12.62 -4.90
N ILE A 83 -6.20 -11.46 -5.09
CA ILE A 83 -6.50 -10.21 -4.39
C ILE A 83 -7.49 -9.40 -5.21
N ASP A 84 -8.61 -9.03 -4.59
CA ASP A 84 -9.66 -8.23 -5.23
C ASP A 84 -9.28 -6.75 -5.29
N ILE A 85 -8.69 -6.22 -4.22
CA ILE A 85 -8.35 -4.80 -4.09
C ILE A 85 -6.91 -4.65 -3.58
N ALA A 86 -6.09 -3.86 -4.28
CA ALA A 86 -4.82 -3.42 -3.76
C ALA A 86 -4.80 -1.92 -3.48
N ILE A 87 -4.51 -1.56 -2.24
CA ILE A 87 -4.33 -0.17 -1.83
C ILE A 87 -2.84 0.09 -1.69
N ARG A 88 -2.31 1.01 -2.50
CA ARG A 88 -0.87 1.25 -2.62
C ARG A 88 -0.57 2.72 -2.72
N THR A 89 0.56 3.12 -2.14
CA THR A 89 1.13 4.46 -2.28
C THR A 89 2.24 4.43 -3.33
N GLY A 90 2.34 5.49 -4.13
CA GLY A 90 3.41 5.68 -5.12
C GLY A 90 2.93 5.54 -6.56
N PRO A 91 3.86 5.60 -7.53
CA PRO A 91 3.50 5.67 -8.94
C PRO A 91 2.74 4.42 -9.38
N LEU A 92 1.68 4.65 -10.15
CA LEU A 92 0.91 3.61 -10.80
C LEU A 92 1.70 3.11 -12.02
N LYS A 93 2.11 1.84 -12.00
CA LYS A 93 2.68 1.20 -13.20
C LYS A 93 1.56 0.96 -14.21
N SER A 94 1.88 1.02 -15.50
CA SER A 94 0.95 0.60 -16.56
C SER A 94 0.48 -0.84 -16.31
N SER A 95 -0.82 -1.04 -16.24
CA SER A 95 -1.44 -2.36 -16.09
C SER A 95 -2.83 -2.34 -16.70
N ASN A 96 -3.41 -3.52 -16.94
CA ASN A 96 -4.80 -3.67 -17.36
C ASN A 96 -5.79 -3.53 -16.18
N LEU A 97 -5.31 -3.17 -14.99
CA LEU A 97 -6.13 -2.98 -13.80
C LEU A 97 -6.74 -1.58 -13.79
N VAL A 98 -7.97 -1.48 -13.28
CA VAL A 98 -8.60 -0.19 -13.00
C VAL A 98 -7.96 0.40 -11.74
N ALA A 99 -7.50 1.64 -11.83
CA ALA A 99 -6.93 2.37 -10.69
C ALA A 99 -7.75 3.60 -10.38
N ARG A 100 -7.98 3.83 -9.08
CA ARG A 100 -8.66 5.02 -8.55
C ARG A 100 -7.73 5.72 -7.57
N SER A 101 -7.56 7.04 -7.74
CA SER A 101 -6.85 7.86 -6.76
C SER A 101 -7.69 7.99 -5.49
N LEU A 102 -7.11 7.66 -4.33
CA LEU A 102 -7.72 7.87 -3.01
C LEU A 102 -7.27 9.18 -2.36
N GLY A 103 -6.20 9.78 -2.86
CA GLY A 103 -5.61 11.00 -2.32
C GLY A 103 -4.10 11.07 -2.54
N SER A 104 -3.46 12.00 -1.86
CA SER A 104 -2.01 12.22 -1.88
C SER A 104 -1.48 12.42 -0.48
N THR A 105 -0.26 11.96 -0.23
CA THR A 105 0.45 12.16 1.05
C THR A 105 1.72 12.97 0.83
N GLN A 106 2.15 13.68 1.88
CA GLN A 106 3.44 14.37 1.90
C GLN A 106 4.46 13.51 2.68
N LYS A 107 5.72 13.56 2.24
CA LYS A 107 6.83 12.95 2.98
C LYS A 107 7.48 13.99 3.86
N HIS A 108 7.76 13.61 5.10
CA HIS A 108 8.49 14.44 6.05
C HIS A 108 9.76 13.72 6.50
N TYR A 109 10.83 14.48 6.66
CA TYR A 109 12.03 14.02 7.36
C TYR A 109 11.85 14.30 8.83
N VAL A 110 11.96 13.27 9.65
CA VAL A 110 11.75 13.35 11.10
C VAL A 110 12.91 12.67 11.83
N CYS A 111 13.12 13.09 13.07
CA CYS A 111 14.08 12.48 13.96
C CYS A 111 13.62 12.67 15.40
N SER A 112 14.05 11.78 16.30
CA SER A 112 13.68 11.89 17.70
C SER A 112 14.36 13.11 18.35
N PRO A 113 13.69 13.79 19.30
CA PRO A 113 14.29 14.90 20.04
C PRO A 113 15.60 14.50 20.73
N THR A 114 15.62 13.30 21.32
CA THR A 114 16.80 12.76 22.01
C THR A 114 17.98 12.50 21.10
N TYR A 115 17.74 12.24 19.80
CA TYR A 115 18.81 12.12 18.81
C TYR A 115 19.41 13.49 18.47
N ILE A 116 18.56 14.51 18.25
CA ILE A 116 19.00 15.89 17.98
C ILE A 116 19.80 16.45 19.16
N GLU A 117 19.35 16.24 20.40
CA GLU A 117 20.05 16.73 21.60
C GLU A 117 21.48 16.20 21.69
N LYS A 118 21.72 14.98 21.21
CA LYS A 118 23.04 14.32 21.27
C LYS A 118 23.92 14.59 20.05
N ASN A 119 23.32 14.71 18.86
CA ASN A 119 24.05 14.73 17.59
C ASN A 119 23.94 16.06 16.84
N GLY A 120 23.15 17.01 17.34
CA GLY A 120 22.82 18.26 16.66
C GLY A 120 21.71 18.11 15.60
N CYS A 121 21.10 19.23 15.23
CA CYS A 121 20.09 19.30 14.17
C CYS A 121 20.76 19.76 12.86
N PRO A 122 20.67 18.97 11.76
CA PRO A 122 21.25 19.37 10.48
C PRO A 122 20.55 20.62 9.94
N GLN A 123 21.33 21.65 9.64
CA GLN A 123 20.89 22.92 9.03
C GLN A 123 20.96 22.87 7.49
N HIS A 124 21.68 21.90 6.92
CA HIS A 124 21.79 21.68 5.49
C HIS A 124 21.68 20.19 5.15
N PRO A 125 21.01 19.79 4.04
CA PRO A 125 20.84 18.38 3.69
C PRO A 125 22.15 17.59 3.66
N GLU A 126 23.25 18.16 3.15
CA GLU A 126 24.54 17.46 3.08
C GLU A 126 25.09 17.02 4.45
N GLN A 127 24.70 17.68 5.54
CA GLN A 127 25.12 17.28 6.89
C GLN A 127 24.55 15.91 7.29
N LEU A 128 23.50 15.43 6.60
CA LEU A 128 22.94 14.10 6.82
C LEU A 128 23.94 12.96 6.54
N TYR A 129 25.00 13.21 5.77
CA TYR A 129 26.09 12.23 5.59
C TYR A 129 26.83 11.90 6.89
N GLU A 130 26.78 12.78 7.89
CA GLU A 130 27.40 12.61 9.21
C GLU A 130 26.43 12.00 10.24
N HIS A 131 25.15 11.87 9.89
CA HIS A 131 24.11 11.35 10.76
C HIS A 131 23.83 9.86 10.53
N GLN A 132 23.20 9.24 11.53
CA GLN A 132 22.62 7.92 11.40
C GLN A 132 21.26 8.06 10.72
N LEU A 133 21.13 7.46 9.54
CA LEU A 133 19.93 7.54 8.73
C LEU A 133 19.15 6.23 8.80
N LEU A 134 17.83 6.36 8.83
CA LEU A 134 16.87 5.27 8.78
C LEU A 134 16.03 5.42 7.50
N ASP A 135 15.82 4.34 6.77
CA ASP A 135 14.92 4.32 5.61
C ASP A 135 14.06 3.08 5.60
N VAL A 136 13.01 3.14 4.80
CA VAL A 136 12.14 1.99 4.55
C VAL A 136 12.43 1.43 3.16
N SER A 137 12.76 0.15 3.07
CA SER A 137 13.09 -0.53 1.81
C SER A 137 11.85 -0.86 0.98
N TYR A 138 11.06 0.14 0.59
CA TYR A 138 9.94 -0.09 -0.32
C TYR A 138 10.45 -0.44 -1.73
N GLN A 139 9.90 -1.47 -2.35
CA GLN A 139 10.28 -1.87 -3.72
C GLN A 139 10.02 -0.77 -4.77
N ARG A 140 9.15 0.19 -4.45
CA ARG A 140 8.80 1.36 -5.29
C ARG A 140 9.42 2.69 -4.81
N GLN A 141 10.32 2.66 -3.83
CA GLN A 141 10.94 3.89 -3.34
C GLN A 141 12.01 4.41 -4.31
N ASN A 142 12.13 5.73 -4.42
CA ASN A 142 13.36 6.33 -4.89
C ASN A 142 14.45 6.09 -3.85
N LYS A 143 15.61 5.59 -4.28
CA LYS A 143 16.78 5.36 -3.42
C LYS A 143 17.46 6.65 -2.94
N THR A 144 16.91 7.80 -3.34
CA THR A 144 17.43 9.12 -3.06
C THR A 144 16.44 9.94 -2.24
N TRP A 145 16.98 10.78 -1.38
CA TRP A 145 16.23 11.72 -0.56
C TRP A 145 16.22 13.06 -1.29
N LEU A 146 15.03 13.64 -1.46
CA LEU A 146 14.83 14.88 -2.19
C LEU A 146 14.50 15.99 -1.21
N PHE A 147 15.33 17.02 -1.20
CA PHE A 147 15.13 18.25 -0.44
C PHE A 147 14.87 19.38 -1.42
N LYS A 148 13.91 20.26 -1.10
CA LYS A 148 13.63 21.45 -1.88
C LYS A 148 13.79 22.69 -0.99
N LYS A 149 14.62 23.64 -1.42
CA LYS A 149 14.81 24.94 -0.77
C LYS A 149 14.90 26.02 -1.85
N ASP A 150 14.01 27.02 -1.80
CA ASP A 150 14.06 28.21 -2.68
C ASP A 150 14.30 27.88 -4.17
N ASP A 151 13.47 26.98 -4.72
CA ASP A 151 13.56 26.41 -6.08
C ASP A 151 14.79 25.58 -6.44
N GLN A 152 15.71 25.35 -5.50
CA GLN A 152 16.77 24.38 -5.65
C GLN A 152 16.34 23.02 -5.11
N GLU A 153 16.46 22.00 -5.95
CA GLU A 153 16.31 20.60 -5.55
C GLU A 153 17.69 20.01 -5.24
N ILE A 154 17.85 19.52 -4.01
CA ILE A 154 19.04 18.81 -3.55
C ILE A 154 18.66 17.35 -3.42
N THR A 155 19.30 16.50 -4.22
CA THR A 155 19.12 15.05 -4.15
C THR A 155 20.30 14.43 -3.41
N LEU A 156 20.02 13.71 -2.33
CA LEU A 156 21.01 12.96 -1.56
C LEU A 156 20.87 11.46 -1.79
N ALA A 157 22.00 10.79 -1.87
CA ALA A 157 22.10 9.33 -1.89
C ALA A 157 22.85 8.86 -0.63
N PRO A 158 22.14 8.56 0.47
CA PRO A 158 22.73 8.05 1.70
C PRO A 158 23.52 6.76 1.49
N THR A 159 24.74 6.69 2.03
CA THR A 159 25.61 5.50 1.90
C THR A 159 25.58 4.62 3.15
N LYS A 160 25.38 5.19 4.34
CA LYS A 160 25.24 4.47 5.62
C LYS A 160 23.83 4.62 6.14
N ILE A 161 22.96 3.66 5.80
CA ILE A 161 21.54 3.73 6.14
C ILE A 161 21.06 2.38 6.66
N LEU A 162 20.42 2.40 7.83
CA LEU A 162 19.68 1.23 8.30
C LEU A 162 18.35 1.18 7.56
N ARG A 163 18.02 0.02 7.00
CA ARG A 163 16.77 -0.18 6.26
C ARG A 163 15.88 -1.16 6.98
N VAL A 164 14.62 -0.80 7.13
CA VAL A 164 13.54 -1.69 7.59
C VAL A 164 12.58 -1.91 6.44
N ASN A 165 11.81 -2.99 6.49
CA ASN A 165 10.82 -3.31 5.45
C ASN A 165 9.44 -2.68 5.70
N HIS A 166 9.18 -2.12 6.89
CA HIS A 166 7.91 -1.50 7.25
C HIS A 166 8.13 -0.14 7.92
N GLY A 167 7.34 0.86 7.54
CA GLY A 167 7.40 2.20 8.15
C GLY A 167 7.12 2.20 9.66
N GLU A 168 6.23 1.32 10.13
CA GLU A 168 5.89 1.21 11.57
C GLU A 168 7.03 0.69 12.46
N ALA A 169 8.13 0.21 11.87
CA ALA A 169 9.25 -0.34 12.62
C ALA A 169 10.30 0.73 13.03
N ILE A 170 10.11 1.99 12.63
CA ILE A 170 10.98 3.14 12.94
C ILE A 170 10.22 4.13 13.80
#